data_AF-A0A379ADJ7-F1
#
_entry.id   AF-A0A379ADJ7-F1
#
_cell.length_a   1.000
_cell.length_b   1.000
_cell.length_c   1.000
_cell.angle_alpha   90.00
_cell.angle_beta   90.00
_cell.angle_gamma   90.00
#
_symmetry.space_group_name_H-M   'P 1'
#
loop_
_entity.id
_entity.type
_entity.pdbx_description
1 polymer ?
#
loop_
_entity_poly.entity_id
_entity_poly.type
_entity_poly.pdbx_seq_one_letter_code
_entity_poly.pdbx_strand_id
1 'polypeptide(L)'
;MKPELLSPAGTLKNMRYAFAYGADAVYAGQPRYSLRVRNNEFTHENLALGISEAHALGKKFYVVVNIAPHNAKLKTFIRDLAPVVAMQPDALIMSDPGLIMLVRDAFPTMPIHLSVQANAVNWATVKFWQQMGLSRVILSRELSLEEIAEIRQQVPEMELEVFVHGALCMAYSGRCLLSGYMNKRDPNQGTCTNACRWEYKVAEGQQDEVGNIVGIHTPVAVQDVTPTLGVGQPTDKVFLLEEKMKPGEVMSAFEDEHGTYIMKLAGSARGCARGAAQRDGRSFAED
;
A
#
# COMPACT_ATOMS: atom_id res chain seq x y z
N MET A 1 27.21 6.37 -11.89
CA MET A 1 26.85 6.49 -10.47
C MET A 1 26.65 5.08 -9.92
N LYS A 2 27.16 4.77 -8.72
CA LYS A 2 26.90 3.48 -8.07
C LYS A 2 25.45 3.47 -7.56
N PRO A 3 24.62 2.45 -7.85
CA PRO A 3 23.27 2.34 -7.29
C PRO A 3 23.29 2.28 -5.77
N GLU A 4 22.29 2.87 -5.12
CA GLU A 4 22.05 2.76 -3.68
C GLU A 4 21.20 1.52 -3.39
N LEU A 5 21.69 0.60 -2.55
CA LEU A 5 20.89 -0.53 -2.09
C LEU A 5 20.07 -0.17 -0.85
N LEU A 6 18.75 0.00 -1.01
CA LEU A 6 17.80 0.28 0.06
C LEU A 6 17.10 -1.01 0.53
N SER A 7 17.06 -1.25 1.84
CA SER A 7 16.41 -2.42 2.44
C SER A 7 15.38 -2.06 3.53
N PRO A 8 14.24 -2.76 3.62
CA PRO A 8 13.32 -2.59 4.75
C PRO A 8 13.96 -3.07 6.07
N ALA A 9 13.93 -2.23 7.11
CA ALA A 9 14.37 -2.63 8.43
C ALA A 9 13.28 -3.40 9.19
N GLY A 10 12.15 -2.76 9.49
CA GLY A 10 11.07 -3.32 10.34
C GLY A 10 11.44 -3.47 11.83
N THR A 11 12.66 -3.91 12.15
CA THR A 11 13.24 -3.95 13.50
C THR A 11 14.70 -3.46 13.50
N LEU A 12 15.24 -3.06 14.66
CA LEU A 12 16.66 -2.69 14.79
C LEU A 12 17.61 -3.86 14.47
N LYS A 13 17.21 -5.09 14.81
CA LYS A 13 17.99 -6.30 14.49
C LYS A 13 18.15 -6.46 12.97
N ASN A 14 17.04 -6.35 12.24
CA ASN A 14 17.04 -6.47 10.79
C ASN A 14 17.78 -5.31 10.11
N MET A 15 17.68 -4.09 10.67
CA MET A 15 18.46 -2.94 10.23
C MET A 15 19.97 -3.23 10.25
N ARG A 16 20.47 -3.69 11.40
CA ARG A 16 21.89 -4.03 11.58
C ARG A 16 22.34 -5.15 10.63
N TYR A 17 21.49 -6.15 10.40
CA TYR A 17 21.75 -7.17 9.38
C TYR A 17 21.81 -6.59 7.97
N ALA A 18 20.85 -5.74 7.58
CA ALA A 18 20.86 -5.10 6.27
C ALA A 18 22.18 -4.35 6.03
N PHE A 19 22.65 -3.58 7.01
CA PHE A 19 23.95 -2.90 6.90
C PHE A 19 25.14 -3.87 6.86
N ALA A 20 25.16 -4.90 7.70
CA ALA A 20 26.21 -5.92 7.70
C ALA A 20 26.32 -6.67 6.36
N TYR A 21 25.20 -6.87 5.67
CA TYR A 21 25.13 -7.50 4.35
C TYR A 21 25.23 -6.50 3.18
N GLY A 22 25.58 -5.23 3.45
CA GLY A 22 25.99 -4.28 2.42
C GLY A 22 24.90 -3.32 1.92
N ALA A 23 23.74 -3.22 2.58
CA ALA A 23 22.79 -2.15 2.27
C ALA A 23 23.43 -0.77 2.48
N ASP A 24 23.13 0.17 1.60
CA ASP A 24 23.59 1.56 1.67
C ASP A 24 22.62 2.43 2.47
N ALA A 25 21.34 2.05 2.45
CA ALA A 25 20.28 2.72 3.17
C ALA A 25 19.26 1.72 3.71
N VAL A 26 18.51 2.13 4.72
CA VAL A 26 17.35 1.40 5.24
C VAL A 26 16.15 2.32 5.39
N TYR A 27 14.95 1.74 5.42
CA TYR A 27 13.75 2.47 5.82
C TYR A 27 12.96 1.80 6.93
N ALA A 28 12.34 2.62 7.77
CA ALA A 28 11.41 2.19 8.81
C ALA A 28 10.16 3.08 8.84
N GLY A 29 9.05 2.53 9.30
CA GLY A 29 7.79 3.27 9.40
C GLY A 29 7.78 4.21 10.59
N GLN A 30 7.26 5.42 10.41
CA GLN A 30 6.81 6.21 11.55
C GLN A 30 5.54 5.55 12.13
N PRO A 31 5.48 5.29 13.46
CA PRO A 31 4.23 4.86 14.10
C PRO A 31 3.05 5.74 13.70
N ARG A 32 1.86 5.15 13.54
CA ARG A 32 0.59 5.83 13.19
C ARG A 32 0.48 6.38 11.74
N TYR A 33 1.60 6.60 11.05
CA TYR A 33 1.65 7.22 9.72
C TYR A 33 2.31 6.37 8.62
N SER A 34 2.67 5.12 8.91
CA SER A 34 3.15 4.15 7.91
C SER A 34 2.09 3.10 7.58
N LEU A 35 2.08 2.59 6.36
CA LEU A 35 1.20 1.48 5.95
C LEU A 35 1.59 0.11 6.53
N ARG A 36 2.79 -0.03 7.11
CA ARG A 36 3.30 -1.31 7.63
C ARG A 36 3.45 -1.32 9.16
N VAL A 37 2.49 -0.73 9.88
CA VAL A 37 2.56 -0.60 11.36
C VAL A 37 2.71 -1.93 12.09
N ARG A 38 2.10 -3.02 11.60
CA ARG A 38 2.04 -4.30 12.32
C ARG A 38 3.39 -5.02 12.45
N ASN A 39 4.30 -4.82 11.48
CA ASN A 39 5.60 -5.47 11.45
C ASN A 39 6.73 -4.45 11.70
N ASN A 40 6.42 -3.39 12.46
CA ASN A 40 7.31 -2.27 12.70
C ASN A 40 7.51 -2.06 14.20
N GLU A 41 8.68 -2.42 14.71
CA GLU A 41 9.07 -2.25 16.11
C GLU A 41 9.69 -0.87 16.39
N PHE A 42 9.73 -0.01 15.38
CA PHE A 42 10.31 1.33 15.47
C PHE A 42 9.37 2.31 16.20
N THR A 43 9.50 2.38 17.52
CA THR A 43 9.05 3.50 18.35
C THR A 43 9.90 4.75 18.09
N HIS A 44 9.54 5.91 18.65
CA HIS A 44 10.36 7.12 18.56
C HIS A 44 11.79 6.91 19.08
N GLU A 45 11.94 6.17 20.18
CA GLU A 45 13.25 5.82 20.76
C GLU A 45 14.07 4.95 19.80
N ASN A 46 13.43 3.90 19.24
CA ASN A 46 14.10 3.02 18.28
C ASN A 46 14.41 3.72 16.95
N LEU A 47 13.60 4.70 16.53
CA LEU A 47 13.91 5.53 15.36
C LEU A 47 15.14 6.38 15.60
N ALA A 48 15.20 7.11 16.73
CA ALA A 48 16.36 7.92 17.07
C ALA A 48 17.65 7.08 17.15
N LEU A 49 17.58 5.90 17.80
CA LEU A 49 18.70 4.97 17.86
C LEU A 49 19.08 4.46 16.47
N GLY A 50 18.10 4.04 15.65
CA GLY A 50 18.35 3.52 14.31
C GLY A 50 18.99 4.54 13.36
N ILE A 51 18.52 5.79 13.40
CA ILE A 51 19.11 6.90 12.62
C ILE A 51 20.55 7.15 13.07
N SER A 52 20.80 7.25 14.38
CA SER A 52 22.14 7.46 14.91
C SER A 52 23.11 6.34 14.54
N GLU A 53 22.68 5.08 14.63
CA GLU A 53 23.50 3.92 14.23
C GLU A 53 23.79 3.92 12.72
N ALA A 54 22.81 4.25 11.88
CA ALA A 54 23.01 4.35 10.44
C ALA A 54 24.06 5.43 10.10
N HIS A 55 23.92 6.62 10.68
CA HIS A 55 24.84 7.73 10.44
C HIS A 55 26.25 7.44 10.95
N ALA A 56 26.40 6.78 12.09
CA ALA A 56 27.69 6.35 12.61
C ALA A 56 28.43 5.38 11.65
N LEU A 57 27.68 4.64 10.83
CA LEU A 57 28.21 3.74 9.80
C LEU A 57 28.37 4.42 8.42
N GLY A 58 28.06 5.72 8.30
CA GLY A 58 28.01 6.44 7.03
C GLY A 58 26.91 5.94 6.09
N LYS A 59 25.85 5.34 6.66
CA LYS A 59 24.67 4.80 5.96
C LYS A 59 23.48 5.73 6.15
N LYS A 60 22.49 5.60 5.27
CA LYS A 60 21.29 6.46 5.30
C LYS A 60 20.10 5.77 5.96
N PHE A 61 19.24 6.57 6.57
CA PHE A 61 18.00 6.13 7.19
C PHE A 61 16.82 6.97 6.71
N TYR A 62 15.85 6.31 6.08
CA TYR A 62 14.62 6.95 5.60
C TYR A 62 13.43 6.59 6.48
N VAL A 63 12.56 7.58 6.74
CA VAL A 63 11.36 7.37 7.56
C VAL A 63 10.11 7.39 6.68
N VAL A 64 9.30 6.35 6.78
CA VAL A 64 8.10 6.19 5.95
C VAL A 64 6.88 6.82 6.62
N VAL A 65 6.22 7.73 5.90
CA VAL A 65 5.02 8.50 6.28
C VAL A 65 4.04 8.49 5.10
N ASN A 66 3.55 7.29 4.74
CA ASN A 66 2.89 7.03 3.46
C ASN A 66 1.43 6.53 3.55
N ILE A 67 0.73 6.89 4.62
CA ILE A 67 -0.73 6.64 4.70
C ILE A 67 -1.52 7.63 3.84
N ALA A 68 -2.76 7.28 3.52
CA ALA A 68 -3.75 8.22 2.99
C ALA A 68 -4.66 8.68 4.15
N PRO A 69 -4.36 9.78 4.88
CA PRO A 69 -5.07 10.15 6.10
C PRO A 69 -6.48 10.71 5.83
N HIS A 70 -7.38 10.57 6.81
CA HIS A 70 -8.58 11.40 6.91
C HIS A 70 -8.31 12.66 7.75
N ASN A 71 -9.19 13.66 7.64
CA ASN A 71 -9.07 14.98 8.27
C ASN A 71 -8.69 14.97 9.76
N ALA A 72 -9.15 13.98 10.53
CA ALA A 72 -8.79 13.85 11.94
C ALA A 72 -7.28 13.74 12.18
N LYS A 73 -6.54 13.07 11.28
CA LYS A 73 -5.08 12.92 11.38
C LYS A 73 -4.33 14.20 11.00
N LEU A 74 -4.90 15.06 10.15
CA LEU A 74 -4.28 16.33 9.76
C LEU A 74 -4.05 17.26 10.96
N LYS A 75 -4.99 17.26 11.92
CA LYS A 75 -4.96 18.13 13.11
C LYS A 75 -3.71 17.95 13.98
N THR A 76 -3.12 16.76 13.99
CA THR A 76 -1.95 16.45 14.82
C THR A 76 -0.70 16.14 14.01
N PHE A 77 -0.81 16.10 12.69
CA PHE A 77 0.23 15.54 11.82
C PHE A 77 1.59 16.22 11.99
N ILE A 78 1.67 17.55 11.81
CA ILE A 78 2.94 18.29 11.91
C ILE A 78 3.51 18.20 13.32
N ARG A 79 2.68 18.31 14.36
CA ARG A 79 3.11 18.14 15.76
C ARG A 79 3.70 16.76 16.00
N ASP A 80 3.05 15.72 15.49
CA ASP A 80 3.47 14.33 15.69
C ASP A 80 4.72 13.99 14.84
N LEU A 81 4.96 14.72 13.74
CA LEU A 81 6.12 14.55 12.85
C LEU A 81 7.35 15.38 13.29
N ALA A 82 7.15 16.53 13.94
CA ALA A 82 8.22 17.40 14.43
C ALA A 82 9.34 16.67 15.20
N PRO A 83 9.07 15.78 16.18
CA PRO A 83 10.14 15.06 16.86
C PRO A 83 10.92 14.12 15.93
N VAL A 84 10.27 13.56 14.90
CA VAL A 84 10.92 12.70 13.90
C VAL A 84 11.85 13.50 13.01
N VAL A 85 11.42 14.68 12.55
CA VAL A 85 12.26 15.59 11.75
C VAL A 85 13.47 16.06 12.57
N ALA A 86 13.28 16.30 13.87
CA ALA A 86 14.37 16.66 14.78
C ALA A 86 15.41 15.53 14.97
N MET A 87 15.05 14.27 14.72
CA MET A 87 16.00 13.15 14.68
C MET A 87 16.85 13.14 13.40
N GLN A 88 16.56 14.02 12.43
CA GLN A 88 17.32 14.21 11.20
C GLN A 88 17.42 12.96 10.31
N PRO A 89 16.32 12.27 9.97
CA PRO A 89 16.37 11.23 8.95
C PRO A 89 16.83 11.82 7.60
N ASP A 90 17.46 11.00 6.76
CA ASP A 90 17.99 11.45 5.46
C ASP A 90 16.89 11.83 4.47
N ALA A 91 15.68 11.25 4.61
CA ALA A 91 14.49 11.61 3.86
C ALA A 91 13.21 11.06 4.50
N LEU A 92 12.08 11.67 4.17
CA LEU A 92 10.75 11.12 4.40
C LEU A 92 10.21 10.44 3.14
N ILE A 93 9.65 9.24 3.27
CA ILE A 93 8.97 8.54 2.17
C ILE A 93 7.46 8.77 2.30
N MET A 94 6.89 9.58 1.40
CA MET A 94 5.51 10.11 1.51
C MET A 94 4.70 9.88 0.24
N SER A 95 3.37 9.82 0.35
CA SER A 95 2.48 9.53 -0.78
C SER A 95 1.35 10.54 -0.97
N ASP A 96 0.81 11.08 0.12
CA ASP A 96 -0.32 12.00 0.07
C ASP A 96 0.13 13.43 -0.31
N PRO A 97 -0.38 14.02 -1.40
CA PRO A 97 0.01 15.36 -1.83
C PRO A 97 -0.24 16.45 -0.77
N GLY A 98 -1.34 16.33 -0.01
CA GLY A 98 -1.69 17.29 1.03
C GLY A 98 -0.71 17.24 2.20
N LEU A 99 -0.35 16.03 2.66
CA LEU A 99 0.68 15.87 3.68
C LEU A 99 2.05 16.35 3.19
N ILE A 100 2.41 16.06 1.94
CA ILE A 100 3.67 16.52 1.35
C ILE A 100 3.73 18.04 1.38
N MET A 101 2.66 18.73 0.94
CA MET A 101 2.56 20.19 1.02
C MET A 101 2.77 20.69 2.45
N LEU A 102 2.05 20.12 3.43
CA LEU A 102 2.18 20.50 4.84
C LEU A 102 3.60 20.31 5.40
N VAL A 103 4.28 19.21 5.02
CA VAL A 103 5.68 18.97 5.43
C VAL A 103 6.61 19.98 4.79
N ARG A 104 6.45 20.29 3.51
CA ARG A 104 7.30 21.27 2.84
C ARG A 104 7.14 22.68 3.41
N ASP A 105 5.92 23.05 3.79
CA ASP A 105 5.66 24.35 4.43
C ASP A 105 6.30 24.42 5.83
N ALA A 106 6.21 23.34 6.62
CA ALA A 106 6.72 23.31 7.99
C ALA A 106 8.23 23.00 8.09
N PHE A 107 8.76 22.20 7.16
CA PHE A 107 10.12 21.64 7.17
C PHE A 107 10.74 21.71 5.76
N PRO A 108 10.98 22.91 5.20
CA PRO A 108 11.36 23.09 3.79
C PRO A 108 12.68 22.44 3.37
N THR A 109 13.55 22.12 4.33
CA THR A 109 14.85 21.48 4.09
C THR A 109 14.79 19.96 4.17
N MET A 110 13.68 19.36 4.62
CA MET A 110 13.54 17.91 4.77
C MET A 110 13.35 17.25 3.39
N PRO A 111 14.27 16.38 2.94
CA PRO A 111 14.11 15.69 1.67
C PRO A 111 12.88 14.76 1.69
N ILE A 112 12.15 14.73 0.57
CA ILE A 112 10.96 13.90 0.42
C ILE A 112 11.13 12.99 -0.80
N HIS A 113 10.98 11.70 -0.55
CA HIS A 113 10.91 10.65 -1.57
C HIS A 113 9.44 10.26 -1.78
N LEU A 114 9.00 10.17 -3.03
CA LEU A 114 7.65 9.75 -3.35
C LEU A 114 7.51 8.24 -3.12
N SER A 115 6.58 7.84 -2.26
CA SER A 115 6.24 6.45 -2.02
C SER A 115 5.49 5.86 -3.21
N VAL A 116 5.75 4.58 -3.48
CA VAL A 116 5.04 3.79 -4.48
C VAL A 116 3.50 3.85 -4.35
N GLN A 117 2.96 4.17 -3.16
CA GLN A 117 1.51 4.35 -2.96
C GLN A 117 0.90 5.53 -3.74
N ALA A 118 1.74 6.47 -4.20
CA ALA A 118 1.33 7.54 -5.10
C ALA A 118 1.11 7.06 -6.55
N ASN A 119 1.54 5.85 -6.90
CA ASN A 119 1.35 5.20 -8.20
C ASN A 119 1.95 5.99 -9.38
N ALA A 120 3.24 6.33 -9.29
CA ALA A 120 3.96 6.99 -10.39
C ALA A 120 4.34 5.98 -11.48
N VAL A 121 3.62 6.02 -12.60
CA VAL A 121 3.72 5.06 -13.74
C VAL A 121 4.08 5.69 -15.07
N ASN A 122 4.32 7.00 -15.12
CA ASN A 122 4.68 7.68 -16.36
C ASN A 122 5.58 8.88 -16.07
N TRP A 123 6.31 9.32 -17.09
CA TRP A 123 7.30 10.40 -16.96
C TRP A 123 6.65 11.73 -16.55
N ALA A 124 5.42 12.00 -17.00
CA ALA A 124 4.72 13.25 -16.70
C ALA A 124 4.40 13.36 -15.20
N THR A 125 3.99 12.26 -14.58
CA THR A 125 3.78 12.17 -13.13
C THR A 125 5.08 12.37 -12.36
N VAL A 126 6.17 11.74 -12.82
CA VAL A 126 7.50 11.93 -12.21
C VAL A 126 7.94 13.39 -12.30
N LYS A 127 7.75 14.03 -13.46
CA LYS A 127 8.06 15.45 -13.69
C LYS A 127 7.22 16.38 -12.81
N PHE A 128 5.94 16.09 -12.63
CA PHE A 128 5.08 16.83 -11.71
C PHE A 128 5.66 16.82 -10.28
N TRP A 129 6.03 15.64 -9.77
CA TRP A 129 6.60 15.52 -8.43
C TRP A 129 7.97 16.17 -8.30
N GLN A 130 8.78 16.16 -9.36
CA GLN A 130 10.01 16.94 -9.42
C GLN A 130 9.75 18.44 -9.27
N GLN A 131 8.74 18.98 -9.97
CA GLN A 131 8.36 20.39 -9.88
C GLN A 131 7.81 20.77 -8.49
N MET A 132 7.20 19.81 -7.80
CA MET A 132 6.80 19.96 -6.39
C MET A 132 7.99 19.85 -5.42
N GLY A 133 9.21 19.65 -5.93
CA GLY A 133 10.45 19.68 -5.17
C GLY A 133 10.82 18.40 -4.45
N LEU A 134 10.28 17.24 -4.87
CA LEU A 134 10.73 15.94 -4.38
C LEU A 134 12.07 15.58 -5.02
N SER A 135 12.91 14.87 -4.28
CA SER A 135 14.26 14.49 -4.71
C SER A 135 14.32 13.10 -5.35
N ARG A 136 13.38 12.21 -5.01
CA ARG A 136 13.34 10.83 -5.50
C ARG A 136 11.91 10.35 -5.70
N VAL A 137 11.70 9.52 -6.72
CA VAL A 137 10.44 8.81 -6.93
C VAL A 137 10.66 7.30 -6.86
N ILE A 138 9.94 6.64 -5.96
CA ILE A 138 9.82 5.18 -5.94
C ILE A 138 8.77 4.77 -6.97
N LEU A 139 9.25 4.18 -8.07
CA LEU A 139 8.41 3.81 -9.20
C LEU A 139 7.50 2.64 -8.88
N SER A 140 6.38 2.58 -9.61
CA SER A 140 5.41 1.50 -9.49
C SER A 140 5.99 0.16 -9.94
N ARG A 141 5.59 -0.92 -9.27
CA ARG A 141 6.15 -2.28 -9.51
C ARG A 141 5.65 -2.92 -10.81
N GLU A 142 4.67 -2.31 -11.46
CA GLU A 142 4.05 -2.83 -12.68
C GLU A 142 4.76 -2.33 -13.96
N LEU A 143 5.76 -1.44 -13.85
CA LEU A 143 6.49 -0.89 -15.00
C LEU A 143 7.53 -1.86 -15.57
N SER A 144 7.61 -1.90 -16.90
CA SER A 144 8.68 -2.58 -17.62
C SER A 144 10.01 -1.80 -17.58
N LEU A 145 11.12 -2.46 -17.93
CA LEU A 145 12.43 -1.81 -17.99
C LEU A 145 12.47 -0.73 -19.09
N GLU A 146 11.77 -0.93 -20.19
CA GLU A 146 11.62 0.05 -21.28
C GLU A 146 10.91 1.31 -20.79
N GLU A 147 9.79 1.16 -20.07
CA GLU A 147 9.05 2.29 -19.49
C GLU A 147 9.89 3.05 -18.46
N ILE A 148 10.63 2.32 -17.60
CA ILE A 148 11.55 2.94 -16.63
C ILE A 148 12.66 3.72 -17.35
N ALA A 149 13.20 3.17 -18.44
CA ALA A 149 14.23 3.84 -19.24
C ALA A 149 13.69 5.12 -19.89
N GLU A 150 12.45 5.11 -20.40
CA GLU A 150 11.80 6.30 -20.94
C GLU A 150 11.62 7.37 -19.86
N ILE A 151 11.12 7.01 -18.67
CA ILE A 151 10.98 7.93 -17.54
C ILE A 151 12.33 8.58 -17.20
N ARG A 152 13.41 7.79 -17.16
CA ARG A 152 14.76 8.29 -16.88
C ARG A 152 15.25 9.28 -17.95
N GLN A 153 14.95 9.03 -19.22
CA GLN A 153 15.34 9.92 -20.32
C GLN A 153 14.57 11.25 -20.27
N GLN A 154 13.28 11.22 -19.95
CA GLN A 154 12.42 12.40 -19.90
C GLN A 154 12.65 13.27 -18.66
N VAL A 155 13.10 12.66 -17.54
CA VAL A 155 13.32 13.35 -16.25
C VAL A 155 14.72 13.01 -15.66
N PRO A 156 15.81 13.41 -16.32
CA PRO A 156 17.18 12.95 -15.98
C PRO A 156 17.69 13.44 -14.62
N GLU A 157 17.14 14.55 -14.09
CA GLU A 157 17.55 15.11 -12.79
C GLU A 157 16.83 14.45 -11.61
N MET A 158 15.77 13.67 -11.84
CA MET A 158 15.05 12.98 -10.76
C MET A 158 15.74 11.64 -10.41
N GLU A 159 15.93 11.38 -9.11
CA GLU A 159 16.34 10.05 -8.66
C GLU A 159 15.17 9.06 -8.80
N LEU A 160 15.42 7.90 -9.41
CA LEU A 160 14.43 6.84 -9.57
C LEU A 160 14.83 5.66 -8.70
N GLU A 161 13.89 5.19 -7.87
CA GLU A 161 14.03 3.97 -7.09
C GLU A 161 13.12 2.89 -7.67
N VAL A 162 13.67 1.70 -7.85
CA VAL A 162 12.98 0.55 -8.46
C VAL A 162 13.09 -0.67 -7.54
N PHE A 163 12.04 -1.49 -7.51
CA PHE A 163 12.04 -2.71 -6.73
C PHE A 163 12.77 -3.83 -7.48
N VAL A 164 13.81 -4.39 -6.86
CA VAL A 164 14.51 -5.58 -7.38
C VAL A 164 13.85 -6.87 -6.91
N HIS A 165 13.29 -6.86 -5.70
CA HIS A 165 12.58 -7.99 -5.14
C HIS A 165 11.41 -7.51 -4.25
N GLY A 166 10.34 -8.28 -4.20
CA GLY A 166 9.20 -7.97 -3.34
C GLY A 166 7.91 -8.61 -3.86
N ALA A 167 6.88 -8.56 -3.02
CA ALA A 167 5.56 -9.01 -3.45
C ALA A 167 4.92 -7.95 -4.36
N LEU A 168 4.37 -8.37 -5.50
CA LEU A 168 3.42 -7.57 -6.28
C LEU A 168 2.08 -7.52 -5.56
N CYS A 169 1.35 -6.41 -5.67
CA CYS A 169 0.00 -6.29 -5.11
C CYS A 169 -0.99 -6.57 -6.24
N MET A 170 -2.09 -7.31 -5.97
CA MET A 170 -3.17 -7.47 -6.96
C MET A 170 -3.92 -6.16 -7.23
N ALA A 171 -3.79 -5.15 -6.35
CA ALA A 171 -4.35 -3.83 -6.54
C ALA A 171 -3.25 -2.85 -6.95
N TYR A 172 -3.60 -1.86 -7.78
CA TYR A 172 -2.66 -0.85 -8.27
C TYR A 172 -1.90 -0.18 -7.11
N SER A 173 -0.64 -0.60 -6.97
CA SER A 173 0.33 -0.25 -5.94
C SER A 173 -0.20 0.16 -4.56
N GLY A 174 -1.02 -0.71 -3.96
CA GLY A 174 -1.40 -0.62 -2.54
C GLY A 174 -2.75 0.06 -2.27
N ARG A 175 -3.46 0.54 -3.29
CA ARG A 175 -4.84 1.05 -3.20
C ARG A 175 -5.86 -0.08 -3.21
N CYS A 176 -5.74 -0.98 -2.25
CA CYS A 176 -6.63 -2.13 -2.13
C CYS A 176 -7.94 -1.74 -1.40
N LEU A 177 -9.09 -2.25 -1.84
CA LEU A 177 -10.35 -2.16 -1.07
C LEU A 177 -10.72 -3.49 -0.39
N LEU A 178 -10.03 -4.58 -0.74
CA LEU A 178 -10.38 -5.94 -0.32
C LEU A 178 -10.37 -6.10 1.21
N SER A 179 -9.31 -5.64 1.88
CA SER A 179 -9.22 -5.70 3.36
C SER A 179 -10.30 -4.84 4.04
N GLY A 180 -10.62 -3.68 3.46
CA GLY A 180 -11.65 -2.79 3.98
C GLY A 180 -13.03 -3.43 3.87
N TYR A 181 -13.33 -4.03 2.72
CA TYR A 181 -14.59 -4.70 2.46
C TYR A 181 -14.76 -5.98 3.32
N MET A 182 -13.80 -6.91 3.23
CA MET A 182 -13.93 -8.24 3.85
C MET A 182 -13.77 -8.22 5.37
N ASN A 183 -12.96 -7.31 5.90
CA ASN A 183 -12.56 -7.33 7.33
C ASN A 183 -12.79 -6.00 8.04
N LYS A 184 -13.42 -5.02 7.39
CA LYS A 184 -13.67 -3.68 7.94
C LYS A 184 -12.38 -3.00 8.43
N ARG A 185 -11.25 -3.34 7.80
CA ARG A 185 -9.92 -2.81 8.13
C ARG A 185 -9.33 -2.10 6.93
N ASP A 186 -9.22 -0.78 7.06
CA ASP A 186 -8.72 0.08 6.00
C ASP A 186 -7.22 -0.20 5.70
N PRO A 187 -6.91 -0.79 4.53
CA PRO A 187 -5.54 -1.07 4.17
C PRO A 187 -4.70 0.20 3.94
N ASN A 188 -5.33 1.34 3.60
CA ASN A 188 -4.65 2.62 3.34
C ASN A 188 -4.32 3.41 4.62
N GLN A 189 -4.68 2.87 5.78
CA GLN A 189 -4.31 3.37 7.12
C GLN A 189 -3.36 2.42 7.86
N GLY A 190 -2.78 1.45 7.15
CA GLY A 190 -1.83 0.49 7.71
C GLY A 190 -2.44 -0.67 8.48
N THR A 191 -3.72 -0.95 8.27
CA THR A 191 -4.44 -2.06 8.94
C THR A 191 -4.74 -3.25 8.03
N CYS A 192 -4.12 -3.29 6.84
CA CYS A 192 -4.29 -4.35 5.85
C CYS A 192 -4.13 -5.76 6.46
N THR A 193 -5.07 -6.66 6.17
CA THR A 193 -5.03 -8.07 6.61
C THR A 193 -4.37 -9.01 5.61
N ASN A 194 -3.89 -8.49 4.47
CA ASN A 194 -3.43 -9.28 3.34
C ASN A 194 -4.47 -10.28 2.84
N ALA A 195 -5.75 -9.85 2.77
CA ALA A 195 -6.84 -10.70 2.30
C ALA A 195 -6.59 -11.32 0.92
N CYS A 196 -5.85 -10.64 0.05
CA CYS A 196 -5.44 -11.18 -1.25
C CYS A 196 -4.49 -12.40 -1.18
N ARG A 197 -4.02 -12.81 0.00
CA ARG A 197 -3.08 -13.93 0.20
C ARG A 197 -3.63 -15.06 1.06
N TRP A 198 -4.92 -15.02 1.34
CA TRP A 198 -5.56 -16.07 2.14
C TRP A 198 -5.71 -17.37 1.33
N GLU A 199 -5.86 -18.49 2.04
CA GLU A 199 -6.15 -19.77 1.40
C GLU A 199 -7.62 -19.81 0.98
N TYR A 200 -7.86 -19.66 -0.33
CA TYR A 200 -9.19 -19.75 -0.93
C TYR A 200 -9.40 -21.12 -1.56
N LYS A 201 -10.51 -21.79 -1.21
CA LYS A 201 -11.03 -22.93 -1.94
C LYS A 201 -11.83 -22.42 -3.14
N VAL A 202 -11.65 -23.06 -4.29
CA VAL A 202 -12.33 -22.70 -5.54
C VAL A 202 -13.33 -23.80 -5.90
N ALA A 203 -14.56 -23.42 -6.21
CA ALA A 203 -15.59 -24.29 -6.77
C ALA A 203 -16.18 -23.66 -8.04
N GLU A 204 -16.56 -24.46 -9.03
CA GLU A 204 -17.28 -23.96 -10.21
C GLU A 204 -18.71 -23.58 -9.81
N GLY A 205 -19.15 -22.39 -10.21
CA GLY A 205 -20.51 -21.90 -10.01
C GLY A 205 -21.35 -22.02 -11.28
N GLN A 206 -22.66 -21.84 -11.15
CA GLN A 206 -23.57 -21.66 -12.27
C GLN A 206 -24.35 -20.37 -12.12
N GLN A 207 -24.76 -19.78 -13.23
CA GLN A 207 -25.61 -18.60 -13.22
C GLN A 207 -27.09 -19.02 -13.12
N ASP A 208 -27.83 -18.49 -12.15
CA ASP A 208 -29.28 -18.68 -12.07
C ASP A 208 -30.03 -17.81 -13.10
N GLU A 209 -31.35 -18.01 -13.22
CA GLU A 209 -32.21 -17.29 -14.19
C GLU A 209 -32.19 -15.76 -14.04
N VAL A 210 -31.75 -15.25 -12.88
CA VAL A 210 -31.64 -13.82 -12.56
C VAL A 210 -30.20 -13.31 -12.53
N GLY A 211 -29.24 -14.14 -12.92
CA GLY A 211 -27.86 -13.74 -13.12
C GLY A 211 -26.94 -13.88 -11.91
N ASN A 212 -27.37 -14.48 -10.79
CA ASN A 212 -26.52 -14.74 -9.63
C ASN A 212 -25.66 -15.98 -9.85
N ILE A 213 -24.44 -15.98 -9.29
CA ILE A 213 -23.56 -17.15 -9.30
C ILE A 213 -23.90 -18.00 -8.08
N VAL A 214 -24.54 -19.15 -8.30
CA VAL A 214 -24.95 -20.12 -7.28
C VAL A 214 -24.07 -21.37 -7.36
N GLY A 215 -23.84 -22.01 -6.21
CA GLY A 215 -22.86 -23.10 -6.11
C GLY A 215 -23.41 -24.46 -6.49
N ILE A 216 -22.61 -25.24 -7.23
CA ILE A 216 -22.62 -26.69 -7.11
C ILE A 216 -21.61 -27.03 -6.01
N HIS A 217 -22.03 -27.68 -4.93
CA HIS A 217 -21.11 -28.21 -3.90
C HIS A 217 -20.36 -29.46 -4.42
N THR A 218 -19.58 -29.31 -5.49
CA THR A 218 -18.63 -30.32 -5.95
C THR A 218 -17.24 -29.69 -5.97
N PRO A 219 -16.31 -30.13 -5.11
CA PRO A 219 -14.94 -29.65 -5.12
C PRO A 219 -14.31 -29.84 -6.52
N VAL A 220 -13.82 -28.77 -7.12
CA VAL A 220 -13.00 -28.88 -8.35
C VAL A 220 -11.56 -29.09 -7.93
N ALA A 221 -10.88 -30.07 -8.54
CA ALA A 221 -9.46 -30.27 -8.32
C ALA A 221 -8.71 -29.05 -8.86
N VAL A 222 -8.12 -28.24 -7.98
CA VAL A 222 -7.22 -27.15 -8.36
C VAL A 222 -5.95 -27.79 -8.93
N GLN A 223 -5.68 -27.57 -10.21
CA GLN A 223 -4.40 -27.95 -10.82
C GLN A 223 -3.46 -26.74 -10.71
N ASP A 224 -2.25 -26.97 -10.21
CA ASP A 224 -1.19 -25.97 -10.24
C ASP A 224 -0.73 -25.80 -11.70
N VAL A 225 -1.28 -24.78 -12.37
CA VAL A 225 -0.85 -24.33 -13.69
C VAL A 225 0.03 -23.10 -13.55
N THR A 226 1.13 -23.06 -14.31
CA THR A 226 1.94 -21.85 -14.42
C THR A 226 1.08 -20.74 -15.03
N PRO A 227 0.92 -19.58 -14.38
CA PRO A 227 0.10 -18.49 -14.91
C PRO A 227 0.60 -18.07 -16.27
N THR A 228 -0.25 -18.14 -17.29
CA THR A 228 0.10 -17.78 -18.66
C THR A 228 0.01 -16.28 -18.95
N LEU A 229 -0.27 -15.44 -17.92
CA LEU A 229 -0.36 -13.97 -17.93
C LEU A 229 -0.39 -13.35 -19.35
N GLY A 230 -1.60 -13.21 -19.91
CA GLY A 230 -1.79 -12.63 -21.26
C GLY A 230 -1.67 -13.60 -22.43
N VAL A 231 -1.47 -14.90 -22.18
CA VAL A 231 -1.44 -15.97 -23.19
C VAL A 231 -2.59 -16.96 -22.95
N GLY A 232 -3.47 -17.14 -23.94
CA GLY A 232 -4.65 -18.01 -23.87
C GLY A 232 -5.97 -17.25 -24.05
N GLN A 233 -7.09 -17.98 -24.13
CA GLN A 233 -8.41 -17.37 -24.08
C GLN A 233 -8.92 -17.32 -22.63
N PRO A 234 -9.63 -16.24 -22.22
CA PRO A 234 -10.30 -16.20 -20.94
C PRO A 234 -11.38 -17.29 -20.85
N THR A 235 -11.86 -17.56 -19.65
CA THR A 235 -12.89 -18.58 -19.42
C THR A 235 -14.28 -17.97 -19.24
N ASP A 236 -15.28 -18.53 -19.93
CA ASP A 236 -16.69 -18.21 -19.70
C ASP A 236 -17.23 -18.79 -18.37
N LYS A 237 -16.40 -19.56 -17.65
CA LYS A 237 -16.78 -20.17 -16.38
C LYS A 237 -16.81 -19.16 -15.26
N VAL A 238 -17.76 -19.36 -14.36
CA VAL A 238 -17.86 -18.62 -13.10
C VAL A 238 -17.44 -19.51 -11.94
N PHE A 239 -16.83 -18.91 -10.93
CA PHE A 239 -16.27 -19.60 -9.77
C PHE A 239 -16.80 -19.00 -8.47
N LEU A 240 -16.77 -19.82 -7.42
CA LEU A 240 -16.99 -19.43 -6.04
C LEU A 240 -15.70 -19.63 -5.26
N LEU A 241 -15.30 -18.61 -4.52
CA LEU A 241 -14.16 -18.59 -3.63
C LEU A 241 -14.65 -18.65 -2.18
N GLU A 242 -14.17 -19.61 -1.40
CA GLU A 242 -14.44 -19.74 0.02
C GLU A 242 -13.13 -19.67 0.81
N GLU A 243 -13.04 -18.80 1.81
CA GLU A 243 -11.85 -18.72 2.64
C GLU A 243 -11.88 -19.78 3.76
N LYS A 244 -10.73 -20.42 4.01
CA LYS A 244 -10.59 -21.54 4.94
C LYS A 244 -11.08 -21.26 6.37
N MET A 245 -10.83 -20.06 6.90
CA MET A 245 -11.24 -19.65 8.25
C MET A 245 -12.67 -19.08 8.30
N LYS A 246 -13.36 -18.95 7.16
CA LYS A 246 -14.76 -18.49 7.05
C LYS A 246 -15.62 -19.47 6.23
N PRO A 247 -15.81 -20.71 6.71
CA PRO A 247 -16.63 -21.69 6.02
C PRO A 247 -18.09 -21.22 5.88
N GLY A 248 -18.66 -21.35 4.68
CA GLY A 248 -19.99 -20.91 4.31
C GLY A 248 -20.07 -19.49 3.73
N GLU A 249 -19.03 -18.67 3.85
CA GLU A 249 -18.97 -17.34 3.23
C GLU A 249 -18.31 -17.43 1.84
N VAL A 250 -19.12 -17.53 0.79
CA VAL A 250 -18.65 -17.63 -0.60
C VAL A 250 -18.63 -16.28 -1.32
N MET A 251 -17.62 -16.06 -2.15
CA MET A 251 -17.51 -14.91 -3.04
C MET A 251 -17.48 -15.36 -4.49
N SER A 252 -18.24 -14.70 -5.36
CA SER A 252 -18.19 -14.97 -6.79
C SER A 252 -16.90 -14.45 -7.43
N ALA A 253 -16.34 -15.21 -8.36
CA ALA A 253 -15.27 -14.80 -9.25
C ALA A 253 -15.59 -15.17 -10.71
N PHE A 254 -15.22 -14.31 -11.65
CA PHE A 254 -15.34 -14.56 -13.09
C PHE A 254 -14.23 -13.83 -13.83
N GLU A 255 -13.94 -14.21 -15.06
CA GLU A 255 -12.84 -13.64 -15.86
C GLU A 255 -13.37 -13.11 -17.20
N ASP A 256 -12.79 -12.01 -17.68
CA ASP A 256 -12.93 -11.56 -19.06
C ASP A 256 -11.56 -11.19 -19.64
N GLU A 257 -11.55 -10.63 -20.86
CA GLU A 257 -10.35 -10.18 -21.57
C GLU A 257 -9.50 -9.12 -20.83
N HIS A 258 -10.06 -8.47 -19.81
CA HIS A 258 -9.40 -7.48 -18.98
C HIS A 258 -8.95 -8.02 -17.62
N GLY A 259 -9.32 -9.25 -17.27
CA GLY A 259 -8.79 -9.98 -16.11
C GLY A 259 -9.84 -10.66 -15.25
N THR A 260 -9.40 -11.15 -14.08
CA THR A 260 -10.27 -11.84 -13.11
C THR A 260 -10.91 -10.85 -12.13
N TYR A 261 -12.23 -10.89 -12.01
CA TYR A 261 -13.02 -10.10 -11.08
C TYR A 261 -13.44 -10.97 -9.90
N ILE A 262 -13.28 -10.44 -8.69
CA ILE A 262 -13.74 -11.07 -7.45
C ILE A 262 -14.69 -10.08 -6.78
N MET A 263 -15.84 -10.57 -6.31
CA MET A 263 -16.96 -9.83 -5.69
C MET A 263 -17.91 -9.18 -6.71
N LYS A 264 -19.14 -9.70 -6.82
CA LYS A 264 -20.25 -9.04 -7.51
C LYS A 264 -20.99 -8.14 -6.53
N LEU A 265 -21.16 -6.85 -6.87
CA LEU A 265 -22.12 -5.96 -6.22
C LEU A 265 -23.53 -6.41 -6.63
N ALA A 266 -24.09 -7.38 -5.91
CA ALA A 266 -25.50 -7.75 -5.97
C ALA A 266 -26.11 -7.53 -4.58
N GLY A 267 -27.25 -6.84 -4.54
CA GLY A 267 -27.75 -6.15 -3.36
C GLY A 267 -27.97 -7.03 -2.12
N SER A 268 -27.26 -6.69 -1.04
CA SER A 268 -27.89 -6.61 0.28
C SER A 268 -27.52 -5.28 0.93
N ALA A 269 -28.11 -4.20 0.39
CA ALA A 269 -28.17 -2.90 1.05
C ALA A 269 -29.06 -2.95 2.31
N ARG A 270 -28.74 -3.83 3.27
CA ARG A 270 -29.37 -3.87 4.60
C ARG A 270 -28.41 -3.69 5.76
N GLY A 271 -27.10 -3.51 5.52
CA GLY A 271 -26.11 -3.38 6.60
C GLY A 271 -25.33 -2.06 6.68
N CYS A 272 -25.21 -1.28 5.60
CA CYS A 272 -24.17 -0.23 5.52
C CYS A 272 -24.66 1.20 5.86
N ALA A 273 -25.93 1.40 6.22
CA ALA A 273 -26.50 2.72 6.52
C ALA A 273 -26.90 2.93 7.99
N ARG A 274 -26.23 2.29 8.95
CA ARG A 274 -26.40 2.59 10.40
C ARG A 274 -25.06 2.79 11.09
N GLY A 275 -24.42 3.91 10.79
CA GLY A 275 -23.22 4.36 11.49
C GLY A 275 -23.05 5.88 11.58
N ALA A 276 -23.90 6.67 10.93
CA ALA A 276 -23.74 8.13 10.84
C ALA A 276 -24.88 8.96 11.45
N ALA A 277 -25.80 8.35 12.19
CA ALA A 277 -26.91 9.07 12.83
C ALA A 277 -27.18 8.54 14.24
N GLN A 278 -26.27 8.81 15.18
CA GLN A 278 -26.55 8.78 16.62
C GLN A 278 -25.41 9.44 17.41
N ARG A 279 -25.16 10.72 17.12
CA ARG A 279 -24.47 11.66 18.03
C ARG A 279 -24.99 13.06 17.73
N ASP A 280 -26.18 13.35 18.23
CA ASP A 280 -26.48 14.67 18.80
C ASP A 280 -27.79 14.56 19.57
N GLY A 281 -27.65 14.16 20.84
CA GLY A 281 -28.62 14.52 21.86
C GLY A 281 -28.27 15.92 22.33
N ARG A 282 -29.02 16.92 21.85
CA ARG A 282 -29.24 18.17 22.60
C ARG A 282 -30.70 18.57 22.49
N SER A 283 -31.29 18.59 23.68
CA SER A 283 -32.53 19.25 24.07
C SER A 283 -32.68 20.64 23.44
N PHE A 284 -33.84 20.91 22.86
CA PHE A 284 -34.49 22.20 23.04
C PHE A 284 -35.96 21.93 23.37
N ALA A 285 -36.32 22.33 24.58
CA ALA A 285 -37.68 22.47 25.06
C ALA A 285 -38.21 23.86 24.67
N GLU A 286 -39.55 23.99 24.72
CA GLU A 286 -40.36 25.23 24.76
C GLU A 286 -40.46 25.95 23.40
N ASP A 287 -41.62 26.25 22.80
CA ASP A 287 -43.04 26.31 23.20
C ASP A 287 -43.97 25.75 22.11
#